data_AF-A0A1H0PCE2-F1
#
_entry.id   AF-A0A1H0PCE2-F1
#
_cell.length_a   1.000
_cell.length_b   1.000
_cell.length_c   1.000
_cell.angle_alpha   90.00
_cell.angle_beta   90.00
_cell.angle_gamma   90.00
#
_symmetry.space_group_name_H-M   'P 1'
#
loop_
_entity.id
_entity.type
_entity.pdbx_description
1 polymer ?
#
loop_
_entity_poly.entity_id
_entity_poly.type
_entity_poly.pdbx_seq_one_letter_code
_entity_poly.pdbx_strand_id
1 'polypeptide(L)'
;MGSDRTARPWRFGPVILLLAAGFHLYRRQLVEAAVFGAAGAVLIVDDLHPIRAHRVGWARPTATMSVAGAGVVGAAMGLSPRYSGLDIVAVASAGITVMALTWPGGAGPTGQPARTLPRRTVAAWSSAAVVTCLVELSAYGLGDARHRGNSLPTLSDLIDPALGHWFWRVLAGGVWVATGVTLVRWSLTQAPAAEESRRPELPP
;
A
#
# COMPACT_ATOMS: atom_id res chain seq x y z
N MET A 1 -29.59 -15.87 -17.92
CA MET A 1 -29.07 -14.48 -17.82
C MET A 1 -28.98 -14.09 -16.35
N GLY A 2 -28.12 -14.76 -15.59
CA GLY A 2 -27.84 -14.40 -14.19
C GLY A 2 -26.66 -13.45 -14.20
N SER A 3 -26.89 -12.18 -13.88
CA SER A 3 -25.80 -11.24 -13.69
C SER A 3 -25.08 -11.62 -12.41
N ASP A 4 -23.98 -12.37 -12.53
CA ASP A 4 -22.95 -12.44 -11.51
C ASP A 4 -22.28 -11.06 -11.40
N ARG A 5 -23.03 -10.09 -10.84
CA ARG A 5 -22.48 -8.90 -10.20
C ARG A 5 -21.87 -9.32 -8.87
N THR A 6 -21.03 -10.36 -8.88
CA THR A 6 -20.15 -10.59 -7.75
C THR A 6 -19.25 -9.37 -7.71
N ALA A 7 -19.60 -8.46 -6.79
CA ALA A 7 -18.95 -7.17 -6.64
C ALA A 7 -17.45 -7.42 -6.64
N ARG A 8 -16.79 -6.91 -7.68
CA ARG A 8 -15.35 -6.99 -7.85
C ARG A 8 -14.72 -6.46 -6.56
N PRO A 9 -14.15 -7.30 -5.69
CA PRO A 9 -13.79 -6.90 -4.32
C PRO A 9 -12.70 -5.82 -4.30
N TRP A 10 -12.03 -5.60 -5.43
CA TRP A 10 -11.07 -4.52 -5.63
C TRP A 10 -11.68 -3.12 -5.79
N ARG A 11 -12.99 -2.97 -6.03
CA ARG A 11 -13.66 -1.65 -6.12
C ARG A 11 -13.73 -0.90 -4.79
N PHE A 12 -13.54 -1.58 -3.66
CA PHE A 12 -13.49 -0.93 -2.35
C PHE A 12 -12.16 -0.22 -2.09
N GLY A 13 -11.08 -0.61 -2.78
CA GLY A 13 -9.75 -0.02 -2.59
C GLY A 13 -9.75 1.50 -2.79
N PRO A 14 -10.21 2.03 -3.95
CA PRO A 14 -10.26 3.46 -4.18
C PRO A 14 -11.17 4.19 -3.17
N VAL A 15 -12.29 3.58 -2.77
CA VAL A 15 -13.21 4.16 -1.78
C VAL A 15 -12.53 4.32 -0.43
N ILE A 16 -11.80 3.30 0.04
CA ILE A 16 -11.05 3.36 1.31
C ILE A 16 -10.00 4.48 1.26
N LEU A 17 -9.28 4.62 0.14
CA LEU A 17 -8.28 5.68 -0.04
C LEU A 17 -8.91 7.07 -0.04
N LEU A 18 -10.07 7.25 -0.68
CA LEU A 18 -10.79 8.53 -0.68
C LEU A 18 -11.37 8.87 0.71
N LEU A 19 -11.85 7.87 1.46
CA LEU A 19 -12.28 8.06 2.85
C LEU A 19 -11.09 8.48 3.73
N ALA A 20 -9.93 7.83 3.57
CA ALA A 20 -8.70 8.23 4.25
C ALA A 20 -8.31 9.67 3.88
N ALA A 21 -8.37 10.04 2.59
CA ALA A 21 -8.09 11.40 2.15
C ALA A 21 -9.03 12.44 2.80
N GLY A 22 -10.34 12.15 2.84
CA GLY A 22 -11.33 13.00 3.52
C GLY A 22 -11.05 13.15 5.02
N PHE A 23 -10.63 12.07 5.69
CA PHE A 23 -10.22 12.13 7.09
C PHE A 23 -8.97 13.00 7.31
N HIS A 24 -7.96 12.89 6.44
CA HIS A 24 -6.77 13.73 6.53
C HIS A 24 -7.09 15.22 6.26
N LEU A 25 -8.02 15.53 5.33
CA LEU A 25 -8.52 16.89 5.14
C LEU A 25 -9.20 17.42 6.41
N TYR A 26 -10.02 16.61 7.07
CA TYR A 26 -10.66 16.98 8.34
C TYR A 26 -9.63 17.31 9.42
N ARG A 27 -8.53 16.55 9.50
CA ARG A 27 -7.39 16.82 10.41
C ARG A 27 -6.47 17.96 9.95
N ARG A 28 -6.77 18.63 8.84
CA ARG A 28 -5.93 19.67 8.20
C ARG A 28 -4.53 19.17 7.78
N GLN A 29 -4.40 17.88 7.51
CA GLN A 29 -3.19 17.23 7.03
C GLN A 29 -3.23 17.13 5.50
N LEU A 30 -2.88 18.23 4.83
CA LEU A 30 -3.12 18.40 3.39
C LEU A 30 -2.25 17.50 2.51
N VAL A 31 -1.03 17.19 2.95
CA VAL A 31 -0.09 16.36 2.17
C VAL A 31 -0.60 14.92 2.10
N GLU A 32 -1.00 14.36 3.23
CA GLU A 32 -1.55 13.02 3.37
C GLU A 32 -2.87 12.91 2.60
N ALA A 33 -3.74 13.91 2.73
CA ALA A 33 -4.97 13.99 1.94
C ALA A 33 -4.68 13.94 0.44
N ALA A 34 -3.69 14.70 -0.05
CA ALA A 34 -3.32 14.72 -1.44
C ALA A 34 -2.76 13.37 -1.91
N VAL A 35 -1.91 12.71 -1.10
CA VAL A 35 -1.34 11.40 -1.42
C VAL A 35 -2.43 10.33 -1.54
N PHE A 36 -3.29 10.20 -0.53
CA PHE A 36 -4.38 9.21 -0.55
C PHE A 36 -5.42 9.53 -1.63
N GLY A 37 -5.75 10.80 -1.81
CA GLY A 37 -6.68 11.27 -2.83
C GLY A 37 -6.19 10.98 -4.24
N ALA A 38 -4.92 11.29 -4.53
CA ALA A 38 -4.29 11.01 -5.81
C ALA A 38 -4.20 9.50 -6.08
N ALA A 39 -3.80 8.70 -5.08
CA ALA A 39 -3.77 7.24 -5.23
C ALA A 39 -5.17 6.66 -5.52
N GLY A 40 -6.20 7.10 -4.79
CA GLY A 40 -7.58 6.71 -5.04
C GLY A 40 -8.07 7.11 -6.43
N ALA A 41 -7.77 8.34 -6.87
CA ALA A 41 -8.12 8.84 -8.19
C ALA A 41 -7.44 8.03 -9.31
N VAL A 42 -6.14 7.73 -9.18
CA VAL A 42 -5.39 6.90 -10.15
C VAL A 42 -6.03 5.52 -10.28
N LEU A 43 -6.43 4.88 -9.18
CA LEU A 43 -7.09 3.57 -9.25
C LEU A 43 -8.49 3.63 -9.88
N ILE A 44 -9.24 4.73 -9.68
CA ILE A 44 -10.52 4.94 -10.38
C ILE A 44 -10.27 5.11 -11.88
N VAL A 45 -9.30 5.94 -12.26
CA VAL A 45 -8.94 6.15 -13.66
C VAL A 45 -8.50 4.84 -14.31
N ASP A 46 -7.73 4.00 -13.61
CA ASP A 46 -7.32 2.69 -14.14
C ASP A 46 -8.50 1.71 -14.29
N ASP A 47 -9.50 1.72 -13.39
CA ASP A 47 -10.73 0.88 -13.56
C ASP A 47 -11.59 1.36 -14.75
N LEU A 48 -11.58 2.68 -15.05
CA LEU A 48 -12.30 3.28 -16.18
C LEU A 48 -11.54 3.15 -17.51
N HIS A 49 -10.22 3.31 -17.46
CA HIS A 49 -9.31 3.35 -18.59
C HIS A 49 -8.07 2.51 -18.26
N PRO A 50 -8.13 1.17 -18.42
CA PRO A 50 -7.05 0.28 -18.03
C PRO A 50 -5.75 0.67 -18.73
N ILE A 51 -4.79 1.16 -17.94
CA ILE A 51 -3.53 1.67 -18.46
C ILE A 51 -2.72 0.45 -18.89
N ARG A 52 -2.46 0.31 -20.19
CA ARG A 52 -1.72 -0.82 -20.77
C ARG A 52 -0.20 -0.71 -20.52
N ALA A 53 0.21 -0.40 -19.29
CA ALA A 53 1.61 -0.30 -18.87
C ALA A 53 2.35 -1.66 -18.87
N HIS A 54 1.63 -2.77 -19.03
CA HIS A 54 2.17 -4.14 -19.10
C HIS A 54 3.11 -4.41 -20.28
N ARG A 55 3.31 -3.45 -21.20
CA ARG A 55 4.14 -3.63 -22.40
C ARG A 55 5.58 -3.21 -22.25
N VAL A 56 5.96 -2.65 -21.10
CA VAL A 56 7.35 -2.25 -20.86
C VAL A 56 8.13 -3.48 -20.37
N GLY A 57 8.98 -4.03 -21.24
CA GLY A 57 9.80 -5.23 -21.01
C GLY A 57 10.94 -5.00 -20.02
N TRP A 58 10.65 -4.51 -18.83
CA TRP A 58 11.68 -4.34 -17.79
C TRP A 58 12.12 -5.69 -17.23
N ALA A 59 13.42 -5.82 -16.99
CA ALA A 59 13.98 -6.99 -16.33
C ALA A 59 13.44 -7.10 -14.90
N ARG A 60 13.17 -8.34 -14.45
CA ARG A 60 12.79 -8.56 -13.06
C ARG A 60 13.97 -8.23 -12.16
N PRO A 61 13.80 -7.35 -11.16
CA PRO A 61 14.88 -6.96 -10.27
C PRO A 61 15.28 -8.13 -9.37
N THR A 62 16.58 -8.28 -9.15
CA THR A 62 17.14 -9.36 -8.32
C THR A 62 16.85 -9.13 -6.84
N ALA A 63 16.97 -10.18 -6.01
CA ALA A 63 16.85 -10.04 -4.55
C ALA A 63 17.85 -9.02 -4.01
N THR A 64 19.07 -9.00 -4.54
CA THR A 64 20.11 -8.03 -4.19
C THR A 64 19.69 -6.60 -4.52
N MET A 65 19.08 -6.35 -5.68
CA MET A 65 18.54 -5.03 -6.02
C MET A 65 17.43 -4.60 -5.07
N SER A 66 16.59 -5.55 -4.63
CA SER A 66 15.54 -5.24 -3.65
C SER A 66 16.10 -4.87 -2.28
N VAL A 67 17.11 -5.60 -1.80
CA VAL A 67 17.80 -5.31 -0.53
C VAL A 67 18.55 -3.99 -0.63
N ALA A 68 19.26 -3.74 -1.73
CA ALA A 68 19.97 -2.48 -1.96
C ALA A 68 19.00 -1.30 -2.01
N GLY A 69 17.87 -1.44 -2.73
CA GLY A 69 16.83 -0.42 -2.78
C GLY A 69 16.22 -0.14 -1.39
N ALA A 70 15.92 -1.17 -0.60
CA ALA A 70 15.46 -1.03 0.77
C ALA A 70 16.49 -0.30 1.66
N GLY A 71 17.78 -0.63 1.52
CA GLY A 71 18.87 0.03 2.23
C GLY A 71 19.01 1.50 1.86
N VAL A 72 18.97 1.84 0.56
CA VAL A 72 19.05 3.22 0.06
C VAL A 72 17.88 4.05 0.57
N VAL A 73 16.66 3.52 0.47
CA VAL A 73 15.45 4.19 0.97
C VAL A 73 15.51 4.36 2.48
N GLY A 74 15.87 3.32 3.23
CA GLY A 74 16.02 3.38 4.68
C GLY A 74 17.05 4.43 5.09
N ALA A 75 18.21 4.46 4.43
CA ALA A 75 19.24 5.48 4.67
C ALA A 75 18.74 6.89 4.35
N ALA A 76 18.06 7.07 3.21
CA ALA A 76 17.47 8.36 2.84
C ALA A 76 16.45 8.84 3.89
N MET A 77 15.62 7.95 4.42
CA MET A 77 14.69 8.27 5.51
C MET A 77 15.42 8.56 6.82
N GLY A 78 16.48 7.84 7.15
CA GLY A 78 17.24 8.07 8.39
C GLY A 78 17.96 9.41 8.41
N LEU A 79 18.51 9.80 7.26
CA LEU A 79 19.37 10.98 7.11
C LEU A 79 18.58 12.25 6.75
N SER A 80 17.36 12.14 6.24
CA SER A 80 16.55 13.31 5.91
C SER A 80 16.18 14.10 7.18
N PRO A 81 16.19 15.44 7.17
CA PRO A 81 15.63 16.21 8.27
C PRO A 81 14.15 15.87 8.44
N ARG A 82 13.75 15.53 9.67
CA ARG A 82 12.37 15.14 9.98
C ARG A 82 11.40 16.30 9.71
N TYR A 83 10.21 15.98 9.18
CA TYR A 83 9.18 16.96 8.81
C TYR A 83 9.63 18.00 7.76
N SER A 84 10.70 17.70 7.02
CA SER A 84 11.12 18.52 5.88
C SER A 84 10.53 18.01 4.58
N GLY A 85 10.57 18.83 3.53
CA GLY A 85 10.23 18.37 2.18
C GLY A 85 11.08 17.18 1.71
N LEU A 86 12.30 17.02 2.24
CA LEU A 86 13.16 15.86 1.92
C LEU A 86 12.59 14.56 2.47
N ASP A 87 11.89 14.59 3.60
CA ASP A 87 11.24 13.42 4.17
C ASP A 87 10.09 12.93 3.28
N ILE A 88 9.30 13.87 2.74
CA ILE A 88 8.24 13.58 1.76
C ILE A 88 8.84 12.94 0.50
N VAL A 89 9.94 13.50 -0.03
CA VAL A 89 10.64 12.94 -1.20
C VAL A 89 11.20 11.55 -0.91
N ALA A 90 11.74 11.32 0.29
CA ALA A 90 12.25 10.01 0.70
C ALA A 90 11.11 8.97 0.75
N VAL A 91 9.97 9.30 1.34
CA VAL A 91 8.79 8.41 1.39
C VAL A 91 8.21 8.16 -0.02
N ALA A 92 8.11 9.19 -0.85
CA ALA A 92 7.64 9.04 -2.23
C ALA A 92 8.58 8.13 -3.04
N SER A 93 9.90 8.34 -2.93
CA SER A 93 10.89 7.49 -3.59
C SER A 93 10.90 6.06 -3.05
N ALA A 94 10.59 5.84 -1.77
CA ALA A 94 10.33 4.51 -1.20
C ALA A 94 9.19 3.80 -1.93
N GLY A 95 8.05 4.47 -2.08
CA GLY A 95 6.88 3.93 -2.78
C GLY A 95 7.20 3.60 -4.23
N ILE A 96 7.85 4.53 -4.95
CA ILE A 96 8.29 4.32 -6.34
C ILE A 96 9.26 3.14 -6.43
N THR A 97 10.20 3.03 -5.48
CA THR A 97 11.17 1.94 -5.42
C THR A 97 10.47 0.60 -5.22
N VAL A 98 9.51 0.50 -4.30
CA VAL A 98 8.70 -0.72 -4.15
C VAL A 98 7.98 -1.05 -5.45
N MET A 99 7.34 -0.07 -6.09
CA MET A 99 6.64 -0.30 -7.37
C MET A 99 7.59 -0.77 -8.46
N ALA A 100 8.76 -0.13 -8.62
CA ALA A 100 9.76 -0.53 -9.60
C ALA A 100 10.36 -1.91 -9.29
N LEU A 101 10.61 -2.21 -8.01
CA LEU A 101 11.18 -3.48 -7.56
C LEU A 101 10.19 -4.65 -7.64
N THR A 102 8.90 -4.36 -7.70
CA THR A 102 7.84 -5.36 -7.71
C THR A 102 7.10 -5.42 -9.03
N TRP A 103 7.41 -4.49 -9.95
CA TRP A 103 6.79 -4.45 -11.26
C TRP A 103 6.98 -5.79 -11.98
N PRO A 104 5.91 -6.42 -12.47
CA PRO A 104 6.01 -7.66 -13.22
C PRO A 104 6.83 -7.40 -14.49
N GLY A 105 8.08 -7.87 -14.50
CA GLY A 105 8.91 -7.80 -15.70
C GLY A 105 8.24 -8.49 -16.88
N GLY A 106 8.18 -7.82 -18.03
CA GLY A 106 7.50 -8.27 -19.23
C GLY A 106 8.19 -9.45 -19.90
N ALA A 107 7.95 -10.66 -19.39
CA ALA A 107 8.36 -11.92 -20.02
C ALA A 107 7.49 -13.09 -19.55
N GLY A 108 6.18 -12.90 -19.49
CA GLY A 108 5.21 -14.00 -19.37
C GLY A 108 4.32 -14.02 -20.62
N PRO A 109 3.94 -15.20 -21.15
CA PRO A 109 3.12 -15.29 -22.35
C PRO A 109 1.90 -14.39 -22.23
N THR A 110 1.76 -13.51 -23.21
CA THR A 110 0.59 -12.64 -23.43
C THR A 110 -0.68 -13.47 -23.34
N GLY A 111 -1.46 -13.29 -22.28
CA GLY A 111 -2.77 -13.93 -22.13
C GLY A 111 -3.15 -14.40 -20.73
N GLN A 112 -2.26 -14.35 -19.73
CA GLN A 112 -2.67 -14.74 -18.38
C GLN A 112 -3.71 -13.75 -17.82
N PRO A 113 -4.89 -14.25 -17.39
CA PRO A 113 -5.93 -13.41 -16.82
C PRO A 113 -5.38 -12.66 -15.60
N ALA A 114 -5.89 -11.45 -15.37
CA ALA A 114 -5.52 -10.61 -14.24
C ALA A 114 -5.60 -11.44 -12.96
N ARG A 115 -4.43 -11.73 -12.38
CA ARG A 115 -4.29 -12.60 -11.22
C ARG A 115 -5.04 -11.96 -10.05
N THR A 116 -6.11 -12.60 -9.61
CA THR A 116 -6.92 -12.06 -8.52
C THR A 116 -6.25 -12.40 -7.19
N LEU A 117 -5.96 -11.37 -6.39
CA LEU A 117 -5.51 -11.54 -5.01
C LEU A 117 -6.50 -12.43 -4.25
N PRO A 118 -6.03 -13.33 -3.35
CA PRO A 118 -6.91 -14.11 -2.50
C PRO A 118 -7.83 -13.17 -1.71
N ARG A 119 -9.15 -13.41 -1.77
CA ARG A 119 -10.16 -12.58 -1.07
C ARG A 119 -9.84 -12.41 0.42
N ARG A 120 -9.28 -13.45 1.05
CA ARG A 120 -8.86 -13.44 2.47
C ARG A 120 -7.74 -12.44 2.73
N THR A 121 -6.75 -12.36 1.83
CA THR A 121 -5.65 -11.40 1.94
C THR A 121 -6.17 -9.97 1.80
N VAL A 122 -6.99 -9.71 0.77
CA VAL A 122 -7.59 -8.38 0.58
C VAL A 122 -8.44 -8.00 1.79
N ALA A 123 -9.27 -8.91 2.30
CA ALA A 123 -10.09 -8.67 3.48
C ALA A 123 -9.23 -8.41 4.73
N ALA A 124 -8.19 -9.20 4.97
CA ALA A 124 -7.31 -9.02 6.13
C ALA A 124 -6.61 -7.65 6.12
N TRP A 125 -6.05 -7.25 4.98
CA TRP A 125 -5.38 -5.95 4.84
C TRP A 125 -6.34 -4.77 4.89
N SER A 126 -7.49 -4.87 4.22
CA SER A 126 -8.53 -3.83 4.30
C SER A 126 -9.07 -3.69 5.72
N SER A 127 -9.32 -4.79 6.42
CA SER A 127 -9.77 -4.77 7.82
C SER A 127 -8.70 -4.17 8.74
N ALA A 128 -7.43 -4.54 8.57
CA ALA A 128 -6.34 -3.96 9.33
C ALA A 128 -6.27 -2.44 9.12
N ALA A 129 -6.32 -1.97 7.86
CA ALA A 129 -6.31 -0.55 7.54
C ALA A 129 -7.51 0.20 8.15
N VAL A 130 -8.72 -0.37 8.06
CA VAL A 130 -9.93 0.21 8.66
C VAL A 130 -9.81 0.27 10.18
N VAL A 131 -9.37 -0.81 10.83
CA VAL A 131 -9.18 -0.84 12.29
C VAL A 131 -8.16 0.20 12.73
N THR A 132 -7.00 0.29 12.08
CA THR A 132 -5.99 1.31 12.39
C THR A 132 -6.54 2.72 12.20
N CYS A 133 -7.30 2.96 11.12
CA CYS A 133 -7.95 4.25 10.88
C CYS A 133 -8.98 4.59 11.98
N LEU A 134 -9.83 3.64 12.38
CA LEU A 134 -10.82 3.82 13.44
C LEU A 134 -10.17 4.06 14.80
N VAL A 135 -9.09 3.35 15.11
CA VAL A 135 -8.31 3.57 16.34
C VAL A 135 -7.75 4.98 16.35
N GLU A 136 -7.13 5.41 15.26
CA GLU A 136 -6.51 6.75 15.17
C GLU A 136 -7.56 7.87 15.23
N LEU A 137 -8.68 7.72 14.53
CA LEU A 137 -9.81 8.64 14.57
C LEU A 137 -10.43 8.72 15.98
N SER A 138 -10.56 7.59 16.66
CA SER A 138 -11.11 7.55 18.03
C SER A 138 -10.17 8.23 19.01
N ALA A 139 -8.85 7.96 18.92
CA ALA A 139 -7.84 8.61 19.77
C ALA A 139 -7.84 10.13 19.56
N TYR A 140 -7.85 10.57 18.30
CA TYR A 140 -7.92 11.99 17.95
C TYR A 140 -9.20 12.65 18.47
N GLY A 141 -10.37 12.06 18.20
CA GLY A 141 -11.66 12.61 18.64
C GLY A 141 -11.82 12.67 20.15
N LEU A 142 -11.35 11.65 20.88
CA LEU A 142 -11.35 11.63 22.35
C LEU A 142 -10.36 12.65 22.94
N GLY A 143 -9.24 12.88 22.27
CA GLY A 143 -8.26 13.91 22.65
C GLY A 143 -8.82 15.33 22.47
N ASP A 144 -9.41 15.61 21.32
CA ASP A 144 -9.96 16.93 20.98
C ASP A 144 -11.20 17.27 21.82
N ALA A 145 -12.14 16.33 21.99
CA ALA A 145 -13.37 16.57 22.76
C ALA A 145 -13.12 16.87 24.25
N ARG A 146 -11.95 16.52 24.79
CA ARG A 146 -11.70 16.63 26.24
C ARG A 146 -11.02 17.91 26.68
N HIS A 147 -10.27 18.66 25.86
CA HIS A 147 -9.62 19.96 26.19
C HIS A 147 -8.98 20.08 27.62
N ARG A 148 -8.74 18.97 28.32
CA ARG A 148 -8.44 18.90 29.76
C ARG A 148 -7.30 17.91 29.99
N GLY A 149 -6.09 18.30 29.57
CA GLY A 149 -4.81 17.79 30.08
C GLY A 149 -4.47 16.30 29.91
N ASN A 150 -5.39 15.46 29.47
CA ASN A 150 -5.21 14.00 29.38
C ASN A 150 -5.76 13.47 28.05
N SER A 151 -5.26 14.02 26.96
CA SER A 151 -5.51 13.53 25.60
C SER A 151 -4.85 12.16 25.42
N LEU A 152 -5.64 11.17 24.98
CA LEU A 152 -5.11 9.86 24.62
C LEU A 152 -4.13 10.04 23.45
N PRO A 153 -2.87 9.58 23.57
CA PRO A 153 -1.91 9.72 22.49
C PRO A 153 -2.38 8.91 21.30
N THR A 154 -2.27 9.50 20.11
CA THR A 154 -2.50 8.78 18.86
C THR A 154 -1.41 7.73 18.65
N LEU A 155 -1.65 6.75 17.78
CA LEU A 155 -0.64 5.76 17.45
C LEU A 155 0.58 6.44 16.82
N SER A 156 0.35 7.51 16.07
CA SER A 156 1.40 8.38 15.56
C SER A 156 2.22 9.01 16.69
N ASP A 157 1.59 9.57 17.72
CA ASP A 157 2.29 10.17 18.87
C ASP A 157 3.13 9.15 19.66
N LEU A 158 2.69 7.89 19.71
CA LEU A 158 3.44 6.82 20.38
C LEU A 158 4.68 6.40 19.58
N ILE A 159 4.57 6.38 18.26
CA ILE A 159 5.68 6.01 17.36
C ILE A 159 6.64 7.20 17.16
N ASP A 160 6.15 8.42 17.32
CA ASP A 160 6.88 9.65 17.01
C ASP A 160 8.26 9.74 17.70
N PRO A 161 8.41 9.46 19.01
CA PRO A 161 9.71 9.53 19.68
C PRO A 161 10.72 8.51 19.12
N ALA A 162 10.25 7.31 18.79
CA ALA A 162 11.10 6.30 18.16
C ALA A 162 11.60 6.79 16.81
N LEU A 163 10.71 7.31 15.97
CA LEU A 163 11.06 7.92 14.68
C LEU A 163 11.83 9.24 14.80
N GLY A 164 12.02 9.79 16.00
CA GLY A 164 12.95 10.90 16.23
C GLY A 164 14.41 10.49 16.07
N HIS A 165 14.74 9.22 16.26
CA HIS A 165 16.10 8.70 16.08
C HIS A 165 16.32 8.19 14.65
N TRP A 166 17.39 8.66 14.01
CA TRP A 166 17.78 8.26 12.66
C TRP A 166 17.84 6.72 12.49
N PHE A 167 18.36 6.01 13.49
CA PHE A 167 18.48 4.55 13.48
C PHE A 167 17.13 3.85 13.31
N TRP A 168 16.13 4.24 14.10
CA TRP A 168 14.79 3.67 14.02
C TRP A 168 14.08 4.02 12.72
N ARG A 169 14.36 5.19 12.14
CA ARG A 169 13.84 5.56 10.80
C ARG A 169 14.44 4.70 9.69
N VAL A 170 15.75 4.41 9.74
CA VAL A 170 16.39 3.48 8.79
C VAL A 170 15.75 2.11 8.88
N LEU A 171 15.60 1.59 10.10
CA LEU A 171 14.97 0.29 10.31
C LEU A 171 13.50 0.28 9.85
N ALA A 172 12.72 1.29 10.20
CA ALA A 172 11.33 1.40 9.79
C ALA A 172 11.20 1.46 8.27
N GLY A 173 12.00 2.29 7.60
CA GLY A 173 12.02 2.37 6.12
C GLY A 173 12.44 1.05 5.47
N GLY A 174 13.46 0.39 5.99
CA GLY A 174 13.91 -0.92 5.50
C GLY A 174 12.83 -2.00 5.66
N VAL A 175 12.22 -2.11 6.85
CA VAL A 175 11.12 -3.04 7.13
C VAL A 175 9.91 -2.74 6.23
N TRP A 176 9.60 -1.46 6.02
CA TRP A 176 8.50 -1.04 5.15
C TRP A 176 8.70 -1.51 3.71
N VAL A 177 9.86 -1.22 3.11
CA VAL A 177 10.17 -1.66 1.74
C VAL A 177 10.20 -3.18 1.63
N ALA A 178 10.84 -3.86 2.58
CA ALA A 178 10.91 -5.32 2.60
C ALA A 178 9.51 -5.97 2.69
N THR A 179 8.64 -5.42 3.55
CA THR A 179 7.25 -5.87 3.70
C THR A 179 6.48 -5.65 2.41
N GLY A 180 6.58 -4.45 1.80
CA GLY A 180 5.93 -4.14 0.53
C GLY A 180 6.37 -5.08 -0.60
N VAL A 181 7.68 -5.30 -0.76
CA VAL A 181 8.22 -6.23 -1.76
C VAL A 181 7.74 -7.65 -1.53
N THR A 182 7.74 -8.10 -0.27
CA THR A 182 7.31 -9.46 0.08
C THR A 182 5.83 -9.65 -0.18
N LEU A 183 4.98 -8.69 0.16
CA LEU A 183 3.54 -8.74 -0.09
C LEU A 183 3.20 -8.80 -1.57
N VAL A 184 3.86 -7.97 -2.39
CA VAL A 184 3.62 -8.00 -3.84
C VAL A 184 4.16 -9.29 -4.44
N ARG A 185 5.33 -9.79 -4.03
CA ARG A 185 5.84 -11.08 -4.54
C ARG A 185 4.95 -12.24 -4.13
N TRP A 186 4.49 -12.25 -2.89
CA TRP A 186 3.61 -13.28 -2.39
C TRP A 186 2.27 -13.31 -3.15
N SER A 187 1.69 -12.14 -3.42
CA SER A 187 0.47 -12.06 -4.25
C SER A 187 0.68 -12.57 -5.66
N LEU A 188 1.86 -12.32 -6.26
CA LEU A 188 2.21 -12.85 -7.57
C LEU A 188 2.34 -14.38 -7.57
N THR A 189 2.81 -15.00 -6.48
CA THR A 189 3.01 -16.46 -6.39
C THR A 189 1.73 -17.28 -6.21
N GLN A 190 0.67 -16.74 -5.59
CA GLN A 190 -0.54 -17.51 -5.27
C GLN A 190 -1.51 -17.76 -6.44
N ALA A 191 -1.24 -17.20 -7.63
CA ALA A 191 -2.19 -17.21 -8.73
C ALA A 191 -2.40 -18.55 -9.49
N PRO A 192 -1.41 -19.45 -9.67
CA PRO A 192 -1.61 -20.63 -10.51
C PRO A 192 -2.40 -21.76 -9.82
N ALA A 193 -2.36 -21.89 -8.49
CA ALA A 193 -2.98 -23.01 -7.77
C ALA A 193 -4.52 -22.97 -7.71
N ALA A 194 -5.12 -21.78 -7.81
CA ALA A 194 -6.58 -21.61 -7.70
C ALA A 194 -7.33 -21.89 -9.02
N GLU A 195 -6.62 -21.91 -10.14
CA GLU A 195 -7.20 -22.12 -11.48
C GLU A 195 -7.23 -23.62 -11.85
N GLU A 196 -6.22 -24.39 -11.39
CA GLU A 196 -6.17 -25.85 -11.52
C GLU A 196 -7.32 -26.54 -10.76
N SER A 197 -7.64 -26.09 -9.54
CA SER A 197 -8.73 -26.68 -8.73
C SER A 197 -10.14 -26.33 -9.23
N ARG A 198 -10.26 -25.43 -10.21
CA ARG A 198 -11.53 -25.01 -10.82
C ARG A 198 -11.76 -25.63 -12.20
N ARG A 199 -10.80 -26.34 -12.77
CA ARG A 199 -11.05 -27.11 -13.99
C ARG A 199 -12.03 -28.23 -13.63
N PRO A 200 -13.27 -28.22 -14.18
CA PRO A 200 -14.14 -29.37 -14.03
C PRO A 200 -13.42 -30.56 -14.67
N GLU A 201 -13.31 -31.67 -13.95
CA GLU A 201 -12.88 -32.94 -14.53
C GLU A 201 -13.83 -33.23 -15.68
N LEU A 202 -13.31 -33.09 -16.91
CA LEU A 202 -14.05 -33.51 -18.08
C LEU A 202 -14.25 -35.02 -17.94
N PRO A 203 -15.50 -35.52 -17.99
CA PRO A 203 -15.73 -36.96 -17.98
C PRO A 203 -14.99 -37.59 -19.18
N PRO A 204 -14.46 -38.82 -18.99
CA PRO A 204 -13.62 -39.50 -19.96
C PRO A 204 -14.33 -39.79 -21.29
#